data_AF-A0A935C9J8-F1
#
_entry.id   AF-A0A935C9J8-F1
#
_cell.length_a   1.000
_cell.length_b   1.000
_cell.length_c   1.000
_cell.angle_alpha   90.00
_cell.angle_beta   90.00
_cell.angle_gamma   90.00
#
_symmetry.space_group_name_H-M   'P 1'
#
loop_
_entity.id
_entity.type
_entity.pdbx_description
1 polymer ?
#
loop_
_entity_poly.entity_id
_entity_poly.type
_entity_poly.pdbx_seq_one_letter_code
_entity_poly.pdbx_strand_id
1 'polypeptide(L)'
;MENCLLCKENPADKKGSHIVPHFLLKRIENVEGKSGRDYELGFVIQEFDTTSHFGRSVPVDKLDEVFGELSDEEIEANKHPMVVDNFFCTSCETRFSKIESEYAKTLNKFENEVYSSEIRSEIGFLFWASVIWRISINKGSGVELTKNQNETLRRILHRVLKNELSEIDIEGMKEAKDIKKISYKLLRCPDFSTKHATHMVIHPKLKNPYSLVIDEYLLFFAFKDNYNDYMNKDFFGIQKEVEEAPTNKLQNTEMIYPISKEKMLEFNKALIDHMKNTRVDKLNLFWDKLHRSLGGTGSSMPEEIKKELFAELTSEEKRLGRKYNLEDLRDTTYKVLKKYAP
;
A
#
# COMPACT_ATOMS: atom_id res chain seq x y z
N MET A 1 -19.58 -20.57 -7.18
CA MET A 1 -18.17 -20.49 -6.76
C MET A 1 -17.44 -19.81 -7.90
N GLU A 2 -16.77 -18.69 -7.66
CA GLU A 2 -16.08 -17.96 -8.73
C GLU A 2 -14.77 -18.67 -9.11
N ASN A 3 -14.33 -18.48 -10.35
CA ASN A 3 -13.05 -19.02 -10.80
C ASN A 3 -11.90 -18.14 -10.30
N CYS A 4 -10.75 -18.78 -10.04
CA CYS A 4 -9.50 -18.12 -9.66
C CYS A 4 -9.15 -16.97 -10.62
N LEU A 5 -8.88 -15.79 -10.07
CA LEU A 5 -8.65 -14.57 -10.84
C LEU A 5 -7.39 -14.64 -11.72
N LEU A 6 -6.41 -15.47 -11.35
CA LEU A 6 -5.20 -15.68 -12.13
C LEU A 6 -5.43 -16.63 -13.32
N CYS A 7 -5.81 -17.88 -13.06
CA CYS A 7 -5.94 -18.89 -14.13
C CYS A 7 -7.28 -18.84 -14.86
N LYS A 8 -8.35 -18.38 -14.22
CA LYS A 8 -9.74 -18.41 -14.72
C LYS A 8 -10.30 -19.81 -15.01
N GLU A 9 -9.54 -20.87 -14.71
CA GLU A 9 -9.90 -22.27 -14.93
C GLU A 9 -10.44 -22.96 -13.66
N ASN A 10 -9.64 -22.99 -12.59
CA ASN A 10 -9.97 -23.67 -11.35
C ASN A 10 -10.85 -22.82 -10.42
N PRO A 11 -11.69 -23.42 -9.57
CA PRO A 11 -12.40 -22.71 -8.52
C PRO A 11 -11.45 -21.95 -7.60
N ALA A 12 -11.81 -20.74 -7.20
CA ALA A 12 -11.06 -19.98 -6.21
C ALA A 12 -11.39 -20.52 -4.80
N ASP A 13 -10.54 -21.41 -4.30
CA ASP A 13 -10.73 -22.15 -3.04
C ASP A 13 -9.82 -21.63 -1.90
N LYS A 14 -8.86 -20.75 -2.21
CA LYS A 14 -7.87 -20.32 -1.24
C LYS A 14 -8.41 -19.18 -0.37
N LYS A 15 -8.40 -19.40 0.94
CA LYS A 15 -8.64 -18.38 1.97
C LYS A 15 -7.34 -17.81 2.53
N GLY A 16 -7.39 -16.57 3.01
CA GLY A 16 -6.26 -15.89 3.64
C GLY A 16 -5.13 -15.50 2.68
N SER A 17 -5.43 -15.32 1.39
CA SER A 17 -4.43 -14.92 0.40
C SER A 17 -4.04 -13.48 0.63
N HIS A 18 -2.74 -13.21 0.72
CA HIS A 18 -2.24 -11.85 0.91
C HIS A 18 -2.08 -11.17 -0.46
N ILE A 19 -2.60 -9.94 -0.58
CA ILE A 19 -2.48 -9.10 -1.77
C ILE A 19 -1.04 -8.60 -1.95
N VAL A 20 -0.41 -8.19 -0.84
CA VAL A 20 1.02 -7.88 -0.75
C VAL A 20 1.68 -8.98 0.08
N PRO A 21 2.84 -9.51 -0.33
CA PRO A 21 3.52 -10.59 0.38
C PRO A 21 3.66 -10.32 1.89
N HIS A 22 3.28 -11.30 2.72
CA HIS A 22 3.27 -11.17 4.17
C HIS A 22 4.62 -10.72 4.75
N PHE A 23 5.74 -11.10 4.14
CA PHE A 23 7.07 -10.71 4.63
C PHE A 23 7.36 -9.21 4.51
N LEU A 24 6.67 -8.49 3.61
CA LEU A 24 6.73 -7.03 3.51
C LEU A 24 5.72 -6.38 4.46
N LEU A 25 4.48 -6.88 4.47
CA LEU A 25 3.40 -6.31 5.30
C LEU A 25 3.74 -6.32 6.79
N LYS A 26 4.26 -7.44 7.31
CA LYS A 26 4.63 -7.56 8.73
C LYS A 26 5.68 -6.54 9.20
N ARG A 27 6.43 -5.92 8.27
CA ARG A 27 7.44 -4.89 8.59
C ARG A 27 6.82 -3.50 8.73
N ILE A 28 5.59 -3.34 8.26
CA ILE A 28 4.81 -2.10 8.29
C ILE A 28 3.86 -2.10 9.50
N GLU A 29 3.20 -3.22 9.77
CA GLU A 29 2.03 -3.25 10.65
C GLU A 29 2.19 -4.07 11.93
N ASN A 30 3.26 -4.87 12.10
CA ASN A 30 3.40 -5.63 13.34
C ASN A 30 3.68 -4.71 14.53
N VAL A 31 3.13 -5.08 15.68
CA VAL A 31 3.48 -4.44 16.96
C VAL A 31 5.00 -4.50 17.19
N GLU A 32 5.55 -3.42 17.74
CA GLU A 32 6.98 -3.27 18.01
C GLU A 32 7.55 -4.48 18.77
N GLY A 33 8.71 -4.97 18.30
CA GLY A 33 9.38 -6.14 18.86
C GLY A 33 8.72 -7.49 18.54
N LYS A 34 7.61 -7.53 17.78
CA LYS A 34 6.97 -8.77 17.33
C LYS A 34 7.24 -9.02 15.85
N SER A 35 7.61 -10.25 15.54
CA SER A 35 7.72 -10.73 14.16
C SER A 35 6.93 -12.02 14.02
N GLY A 36 6.11 -12.12 12.97
CA GLY A 36 5.24 -13.27 12.78
C GLY A 36 3.88 -12.90 12.21
N ARG A 37 3.07 -13.93 11.96
CA ARG A 37 1.66 -13.80 11.58
C ARG A 37 0.83 -13.41 12.80
N ASP A 38 -0.32 -12.79 12.55
CA ASP A 38 -1.33 -12.45 13.54
C ASP A 38 -0.88 -11.42 14.59
N TYR A 39 0.24 -10.71 14.38
CA TYR A 39 0.72 -9.62 15.25
C TYR A 39 0.49 -8.24 14.65
N GLU A 40 -0.23 -8.17 13.53
CA GLU A 40 -0.56 -6.93 12.85
C GLU A 40 -1.44 -6.02 13.73
N LEU A 41 -1.14 -4.74 13.71
CA LEU A 41 -1.96 -3.66 14.25
C LEU A 41 -1.84 -2.49 13.27
N GLY A 42 -2.72 -2.50 12.28
CA GLY A 42 -2.66 -1.60 11.14
C GLY A 42 -3.78 -0.58 11.12
N PHE A 43 -3.52 0.53 10.41
CA PHE A 43 -4.49 1.57 10.14
C PHE A 43 -4.54 1.84 8.63
N VAL A 44 -5.74 1.96 8.08
CA VAL A 44 -5.98 2.43 6.72
C VAL A 44 -6.54 3.84 6.78
N ILE A 45 -5.71 4.80 6.42
CA ILE A 45 -6.07 6.22 6.44
C ILE A 45 -6.62 6.60 5.06
N GLN A 46 -7.91 6.94 5.02
CA GLN A 46 -8.58 7.46 3.83
C GLN A 46 -8.92 8.95 3.99
N GLU A 47 -9.58 9.51 2.98
CA GLU A 47 -9.93 10.93 2.92
C GLU A 47 -10.79 11.39 4.12
N PHE A 48 -11.81 10.61 4.48
CA PHE A 48 -12.75 10.92 5.57
C PHE A 48 -12.77 9.89 6.69
N ASP A 49 -12.20 8.73 6.43
CA ASP A 49 -12.33 7.56 7.30
C ASP A 49 -10.95 7.01 7.65
N THR A 50 -10.84 6.44 8.82
CA THR A 50 -9.67 5.69 9.27
C THR A 50 -10.18 4.39 9.82
N THR A 51 -9.95 3.32 9.08
CA THR A 51 -10.24 1.99 9.58
C THR A 51 -8.98 1.38 10.15
N SER A 52 -9.15 0.37 10.98
CA SER A 52 -8.05 -0.36 11.59
C SER A 52 -8.32 -1.84 11.51
N HIS A 53 -7.25 -2.61 11.66
CA HIS A 53 -7.31 -4.06 11.76
C HIS A 53 -6.24 -4.53 12.74
N PHE A 54 -6.49 -5.65 13.39
CA PHE A 54 -5.54 -6.26 14.31
C PHE A 54 -5.50 -7.78 14.18
N GLY A 55 -4.34 -8.35 14.47
CA GLY A 55 -4.12 -9.78 14.44
C GLY A 55 -4.51 -10.44 15.76
N ARG A 56 -4.79 -11.74 15.70
CA ARG A 56 -5.26 -12.53 16.85
C ARG A 56 -4.22 -12.68 17.96
N SER A 57 -2.94 -12.48 17.64
CA SER A 57 -1.82 -12.61 18.57
C SER A 57 -1.36 -11.26 19.13
N VAL A 58 -2.04 -10.15 18.81
CA VAL A 58 -1.77 -8.86 19.44
C VAL A 58 -2.09 -8.96 20.94
N PRO A 59 -1.17 -8.55 21.85
CA PRO A 59 -1.43 -8.59 23.28
C PRO A 59 -2.67 -7.80 23.67
N VAL A 60 -3.49 -8.35 24.58
CA VAL A 60 -4.75 -7.72 25.03
C VAL A 60 -4.50 -6.32 25.59
N ASP A 61 -3.46 -6.13 26.40
CA ASP A 61 -3.11 -4.81 26.94
C ASP A 61 -2.84 -3.79 25.83
N LYS A 62 -2.29 -4.22 24.69
CA LYS A 62 -2.04 -3.34 23.54
C LYS A 62 -3.33 -3.03 22.79
N LEU A 63 -4.25 -3.98 22.70
CA LEU A 63 -5.58 -3.74 22.13
C LEU A 63 -6.37 -2.77 23.01
N ASP A 64 -6.37 -2.94 24.33
CA ASP A 64 -7.04 -2.03 25.26
C ASP A 64 -6.42 -0.61 25.23
N GLU A 65 -5.09 -0.51 25.12
CA GLU A 65 -4.41 0.77 24.95
C GLU A 65 -4.94 1.55 23.72
N VAL A 66 -5.18 0.83 22.61
CA VAL A 66 -5.47 1.42 21.30
C VAL A 66 -6.97 1.59 21.06
N PHE A 67 -7.79 0.63 21.49
CA PHE A 67 -9.23 0.56 21.21
C PHE A 67 -10.09 0.75 22.46
N GLY A 68 -9.54 0.50 23.65
CA GLY A 68 -10.31 0.19 24.85
C GLY A 68 -10.91 -1.21 24.78
N GLU A 69 -12.00 -1.43 25.52
CA GLU A 69 -12.77 -2.68 25.47
C GLU A 69 -13.32 -2.89 24.04
N LEU A 70 -13.12 -4.11 23.53
CA LEU A 70 -13.61 -4.56 22.23
C LEU A 70 -14.79 -5.51 22.45
N SER A 71 -15.88 -5.31 21.73
CA SER A 71 -17.00 -6.25 21.76
C SER A 71 -16.73 -7.49 20.88
N ASP A 72 -17.45 -8.58 21.14
CA ASP A 72 -17.38 -9.80 20.32
C ASP A 72 -17.70 -9.51 18.84
N GLU A 73 -18.66 -8.61 18.59
CA GLU A 73 -19.05 -8.20 17.23
C GLU A 73 -17.91 -7.48 16.51
N GLU A 74 -17.14 -6.65 17.21
CA GLU A 74 -15.98 -5.94 16.64
C GLU A 74 -14.84 -6.90 16.32
N ILE A 75 -14.61 -7.88 17.19
CA ILE A 75 -13.61 -8.93 16.98
C ILE A 75 -13.99 -9.80 15.78
N GLU A 76 -15.27 -10.12 15.59
CA GLU A 76 -15.75 -10.90 14.45
C GLU A 76 -15.74 -10.09 13.14
N ALA A 77 -16.04 -8.79 13.20
CA ALA A 77 -16.00 -7.89 12.06
C ALA A 77 -14.58 -7.51 11.61
N ASN A 78 -13.58 -7.66 12.48
CA ASN A 78 -12.19 -7.33 12.20
C ASN A 78 -11.66 -8.12 10.99
N LYS A 79 -11.28 -7.39 9.95
CA LYS A 79 -10.78 -7.95 8.69
C LYS A 79 -9.57 -7.17 8.21
N HIS A 80 -8.54 -7.92 7.84
CA HIS A 80 -7.35 -7.34 7.27
C HIS A 80 -7.62 -6.90 5.80
N PRO A 81 -7.40 -5.62 5.44
CA PRO A 81 -7.77 -5.06 4.13
C PRO A 81 -6.97 -5.64 2.95
N MET A 82 -5.76 -6.13 3.21
CA MET A 82 -4.88 -6.80 2.23
C MET A 82 -4.91 -8.34 2.30
N VAL A 83 -5.85 -8.94 3.04
CA VAL A 83 -6.04 -10.39 3.07
C VAL A 83 -7.42 -10.69 2.51
N VAL A 84 -7.46 -11.55 1.49
CA VAL A 84 -8.67 -11.86 0.73
C VAL A 84 -8.93 -13.36 0.71
N ASP A 85 -10.22 -13.68 0.70
CA ASP A 85 -10.69 -15.05 0.54
C ASP A 85 -11.20 -15.27 -0.88
N ASN A 86 -10.89 -16.46 -1.42
CA ASN A 86 -11.39 -16.96 -2.69
C ASN A 86 -11.05 -16.06 -3.90
N PHE A 87 -9.88 -15.41 -3.89
CA PHE A 87 -9.33 -14.74 -5.08
C PHE A 87 -8.56 -15.72 -5.97
N PHE A 88 -7.86 -16.66 -5.35
CA PHE A 88 -6.98 -17.59 -6.04
C PHE A 88 -7.36 -19.03 -5.74
N CYS A 89 -6.95 -19.95 -6.61
CA CYS A 89 -6.94 -21.35 -6.30
C CYS A 89 -5.64 -21.73 -5.59
N THR A 90 -5.66 -22.83 -4.84
CA THR A 90 -4.50 -23.38 -4.11
C THR A 90 -3.25 -23.53 -4.99
N SER A 91 -3.42 -23.96 -6.25
CA SER A 91 -2.32 -24.08 -7.22
C SER A 91 -1.71 -22.72 -7.58
N CYS A 92 -2.52 -21.70 -7.86
CA CYS A 92 -2.01 -20.36 -8.16
C CYS A 92 -1.32 -19.71 -6.95
N GLU A 93 -1.87 -19.88 -5.75
CA GLU A 93 -1.25 -19.38 -4.52
C GLU A 93 0.13 -20.02 -4.29
N THR A 94 0.23 -21.33 -4.51
CA THR A 94 1.51 -22.06 -4.40
C THR A 94 2.55 -21.46 -5.34
N ARG A 95 2.18 -21.16 -6.58
CA ARG A 95 3.09 -20.53 -7.56
C ARG A 95 3.55 -19.13 -7.14
N PHE A 96 2.67 -18.31 -6.56
CA PHE A 96 3.07 -17.01 -5.99
C PHE A 96 4.06 -17.20 -4.85
N SER A 97 3.79 -18.13 -3.93
CA SER A 97 4.61 -18.37 -2.75
C SER A 97 6.07 -18.74 -3.08
N LYS A 98 6.31 -19.39 -4.23
CA LYS A 98 7.66 -19.75 -4.70
C LYS A 98 8.48 -18.53 -5.07
N ILE A 99 7.89 -17.61 -5.83
CA ILE A 99 8.54 -16.34 -6.19
C ILE A 99 8.73 -15.46 -4.95
N GLU A 100 7.73 -15.39 -4.07
CA GLU A 100 7.82 -14.61 -2.83
C GLU A 100 8.93 -15.12 -1.91
N SER A 101 9.05 -16.44 -1.76
CA SER A 101 10.09 -17.07 -0.93
C SER A 101 11.48 -16.82 -1.50
N GLU A 102 11.64 -16.82 -2.83
CA GLU A 102 12.90 -16.49 -3.47
C GLU A 102 13.26 -15.02 -3.30
N TYR A 103 12.29 -14.13 -3.56
CA TYR A 103 12.51 -12.69 -3.45
C TYR A 103 12.80 -12.25 -2.02
N ALA A 104 12.19 -12.88 -1.01
CA ALA A 104 12.44 -12.57 0.40
C ALA A 104 13.91 -12.75 0.82
N LYS A 105 14.70 -13.55 0.10
CA LYS A 105 16.15 -13.72 0.37
C LYS A 105 16.94 -12.43 0.12
N THR A 106 16.42 -11.53 -0.70
CA THR A 106 17.06 -10.24 -1.03
C THR A 106 17.00 -9.22 0.10
N LEU A 107 16.15 -9.44 1.12
CA LEU A 107 15.95 -8.49 2.22
C LEU A 107 17.23 -8.22 3.02
N ASN A 108 18.16 -9.16 3.08
CA ASN A 108 19.40 -8.95 3.84
C ASN A 108 20.57 -8.49 2.95
N LYS A 109 20.30 -8.18 1.67
CA LYS A 109 21.30 -7.76 0.68
C LYS A 109 21.15 -6.28 0.40
N PHE A 110 22.19 -5.52 0.72
CA PHE A 110 22.26 -4.09 0.41
C PHE A 110 23.68 -3.55 0.47
N GLU A 111 23.92 -2.49 -0.29
CA GLU A 111 25.16 -1.71 -0.28
C GLU A 111 24.84 -0.22 -0.33
N ASN A 112 25.84 0.63 -0.09
CA ASN A 112 25.70 2.09 -0.11
C ASN A 112 25.71 2.68 -1.52
N GLU A 113 26.12 1.91 -2.52
CA GLU A 113 26.08 2.25 -3.94
C GLU A 113 25.04 1.39 -4.66
N VAL A 114 24.72 1.73 -5.93
CA VAL A 114 23.81 0.91 -6.74
C VAL A 114 24.27 -0.55 -6.74
N TYR A 115 23.42 -1.43 -6.24
CA TYR A 115 23.80 -2.82 -5.97
C TYR A 115 22.89 -3.82 -6.66
N SER A 116 23.42 -5.01 -6.89
CA SER A 116 22.64 -6.15 -7.35
C SER A 116 21.95 -6.80 -6.16
N SER A 117 20.67 -7.10 -6.32
CA SER A 117 19.90 -7.91 -5.38
C SER A 117 20.32 -9.41 -5.39
N GLU A 118 21.25 -9.79 -6.28
CA GLU A 118 21.75 -11.16 -6.53
C GLU A 118 20.71 -12.15 -7.09
N ILE A 119 19.46 -11.73 -7.14
CA ILE A 119 18.35 -12.42 -7.78
C ILE A 119 18.38 -12.12 -9.28
N ARG A 120 17.99 -13.15 -10.04
CA ARG A 120 17.80 -13.04 -11.48
C ARG A 120 16.68 -12.05 -11.81
N SER A 121 16.89 -11.16 -12.78
CA SER A 121 15.91 -10.11 -13.12
C SER A 121 14.52 -10.65 -13.48
N GLU A 122 14.42 -11.88 -14.00
CA GLU A 122 13.14 -12.52 -14.29
C GLU A 122 12.31 -12.74 -13.01
N ILE A 123 12.95 -13.17 -11.92
CA ILE A 123 12.27 -13.44 -10.66
C ILE A 123 11.87 -12.11 -10.00
N GLY A 124 12.75 -11.11 -10.01
CA GLY A 124 12.42 -9.76 -9.50
C GLY A 124 11.28 -9.11 -10.28
N PHE A 125 11.29 -9.23 -11.61
CA PHE A 125 10.19 -8.81 -12.46
C PHE A 125 8.87 -9.51 -12.10
N LEU A 126 8.87 -10.85 -12.01
CA LEU A 126 7.65 -11.61 -11.68
C LEU A 126 7.13 -11.27 -10.28
N PHE A 127 8.02 -11.05 -9.32
CA PHE A 127 7.67 -10.63 -7.98
C PHE A 127 6.92 -9.29 -8.01
N TRP A 128 7.53 -8.22 -8.52
CA TRP A 128 6.91 -6.89 -8.53
C TRP A 128 5.68 -6.82 -9.44
N ALA A 129 5.69 -7.53 -10.58
CA ALA A 129 4.51 -7.67 -11.42
C ALA A 129 3.34 -8.35 -10.68
N SER A 130 3.63 -9.36 -9.84
CA SER A 130 2.60 -10.02 -9.03
C SER A 130 2.01 -9.08 -7.97
N VAL A 131 2.84 -8.26 -7.33
CA VAL A 131 2.42 -7.28 -6.32
C VAL A 131 1.52 -6.24 -6.96
N ILE A 132 1.99 -5.59 -8.03
CA ILE A 132 1.23 -4.56 -8.75
C ILE A 132 -0.10 -5.11 -9.29
N TRP A 133 -0.10 -6.31 -9.86
CA TRP A 133 -1.31 -6.93 -10.37
C TRP A 133 -2.31 -7.27 -9.26
N ARG A 134 -1.87 -7.89 -8.16
CA ARG A 134 -2.74 -8.24 -7.02
C ARG A 134 -3.35 -7.02 -6.35
N ILE A 135 -2.55 -5.98 -6.14
CA ILE A 135 -3.02 -4.68 -5.64
C ILE A 135 -4.13 -4.14 -6.53
N SER A 136 -3.92 -4.16 -7.85
CA SER A 136 -4.85 -3.60 -8.83
C SER A 136 -6.18 -4.34 -8.93
N ILE A 137 -6.19 -5.66 -8.76
CA ILE A 137 -7.44 -6.44 -8.70
C ILE A 137 -8.13 -6.35 -7.34
N ASN A 138 -7.40 -5.94 -6.29
CA ASN A 138 -7.97 -5.62 -4.99
C ASN A 138 -8.55 -4.19 -5.02
N LYS A 139 -9.85 -4.11 -5.28
CA LYS A 139 -10.61 -2.86 -5.53
C LYS A 139 -10.49 -1.78 -4.44
N GLY A 140 -9.97 -2.08 -3.25
CA GLY A 140 -9.76 -1.14 -2.14
C GLY A 140 -8.38 -0.49 -2.06
N SER A 141 -7.42 -0.83 -2.95
CA SER A 141 -6.00 -0.44 -2.78
C SER A 141 -5.62 0.91 -3.39
N GLY A 142 -6.56 1.66 -3.96
CA GLY A 142 -6.32 2.99 -4.56
C GLY A 142 -5.62 3.00 -5.93
N VAL A 143 -5.20 1.83 -6.44
CA VAL A 143 -4.63 1.65 -7.79
C VAL A 143 -5.52 0.80 -8.63
N GLU A 144 -5.74 1.24 -9.85
CA GLU A 144 -6.42 0.45 -10.86
C GLU A 144 -5.60 0.51 -12.14
N LEU A 145 -4.94 -0.59 -12.47
CA LEU A 145 -4.38 -0.77 -13.81
C LEU A 145 -5.53 -0.70 -14.82
N THR A 146 -5.27 -0.16 -16.01
CA THR A 146 -6.25 -0.25 -17.09
C THR A 146 -6.59 -1.72 -17.37
N LYS A 147 -7.80 -2.00 -17.87
CA LYS A 147 -8.24 -3.38 -18.21
C LYS A 147 -7.19 -4.13 -19.04
N ASN A 148 -6.57 -3.46 -20.00
CA ASN A 148 -5.52 -4.04 -20.84
C ASN A 148 -4.23 -4.35 -20.07
N GLN A 149 -3.78 -3.44 -19.19
CA GLN A 149 -2.60 -3.67 -18.35
C GLN A 149 -2.83 -4.82 -17.35
N ASN A 150 -4.00 -4.83 -16.69
CA ASN A 150 -4.42 -5.90 -15.79
C ASN A 150 -4.40 -7.27 -16.47
N GLU A 151 -5.04 -7.38 -17.63
CA GLU A 151 -5.09 -8.62 -18.38
C GLU A 151 -3.71 -9.01 -18.96
N THR A 152 -2.87 -8.04 -19.32
CA THR A 152 -1.49 -8.30 -19.76
C THR A 152 -0.67 -8.92 -18.63
N LEU A 153 -0.64 -8.31 -17.43
CA LEU A 153 0.08 -8.90 -16.30
C LEU A 153 -0.50 -10.25 -15.89
N ARG A 154 -1.83 -10.40 -15.86
CA ARG A 154 -2.46 -11.70 -15.56
C ARG A 154 -1.97 -12.81 -16.48
N ARG A 155 -1.97 -12.57 -17.81
CA ARG A 155 -1.51 -13.58 -18.79
C ARG A 155 -0.03 -13.91 -18.61
N ILE A 156 0.81 -12.90 -18.40
CA ILE A 156 2.24 -13.09 -18.15
C ILE A 156 2.43 -13.96 -16.91
N LEU A 157 1.85 -13.56 -15.77
CA LEU A 157 1.95 -14.28 -14.50
C LEU A 157 1.40 -15.71 -14.61
N HIS A 158 0.23 -15.89 -15.21
CA HIS A 158 -0.38 -17.21 -15.32
C HIS A 158 0.43 -18.17 -16.19
N ARG A 159 0.98 -17.69 -17.32
CA ARG A 159 1.81 -18.46 -18.25
C ARG A 159 3.15 -18.85 -17.63
N VAL A 160 3.78 -17.89 -16.98
CA VAL A 160 5.20 -17.96 -16.60
C VAL A 160 5.41 -18.53 -15.21
N LEU A 161 4.52 -18.22 -14.24
CA LEU A 161 4.66 -18.77 -12.90
C LEU A 161 4.47 -20.29 -12.91
N LYS A 162 5.39 -21.00 -12.26
CA LYS A 162 5.44 -22.46 -12.11
C LYS A 162 5.58 -22.86 -10.66
N ASN A 163 5.38 -24.14 -10.36
CA ASN A 163 5.56 -24.68 -9.02
C ASN A 163 7.03 -24.79 -8.63
N GLU A 164 7.92 -24.94 -9.62
CA GLU A 164 9.36 -24.93 -9.44
C GLU A 164 10.01 -23.81 -10.28
N LEU A 165 10.92 -23.06 -9.66
CA LEU A 165 11.54 -21.90 -10.31
C LEU A 165 12.40 -22.28 -11.52
N SER A 166 12.95 -23.49 -11.52
CA SER A 166 13.73 -24.05 -12.64
C SER A 166 12.89 -24.31 -13.89
N GLU A 167 11.56 -24.40 -13.76
CA GLU A 167 10.64 -24.63 -14.88
C GLU A 167 10.20 -23.34 -15.58
N ILE A 168 10.62 -22.18 -15.07
CA ILE A 168 10.28 -20.88 -15.66
C ILE A 168 11.00 -20.76 -17.01
N ASP A 169 10.23 -20.59 -18.08
CA ASP A 169 10.74 -20.40 -19.44
C ASP A 169 11.31 -18.99 -19.62
N ILE A 170 12.58 -18.84 -19.26
CA ILE A 170 13.30 -17.57 -19.25
C ILE A 170 13.54 -17.04 -20.65
N GLU A 171 13.93 -17.89 -21.58
CA GLU A 171 14.21 -17.46 -22.95
C GLU A 171 12.90 -17.03 -23.63
N GLY A 172 11.81 -17.76 -23.42
CA GLY A 172 10.49 -17.33 -23.86
C GLY A 172 10.05 -16.01 -23.23
N MET A 173 10.37 -15.76 -21.96
CA MET A 173 10.11 -14.45 -21.33
C MET A 173 10.91 -13.33 -22.01
N LYS A 174 12.20 -13.55 -22.24
CA LYS A 174 13.09 -12.58 -22.88
C LYS A 174 12.66 -12.25 -24.30
N GLU A 175 12.03 -13.17 -25.03
CA GLU A 175 11.53 -12.94 -26.39
C GLU A 175 10.15 -12.29 -26.44
N ALA A 176 9.34 -12.45 -25.38
CA ALA A 176 7.95 -12.01 -25.33
C ALA A 176 7.79 -10.47 -25.48
N LYS A 177 7.11 -10.05 -26.55
CA LYS A 177 6.92 -8.62 -26.89
C LYS A 177 6.17 -7.82 -25.83
N ASP A 178 5.28 -8.44 -25.09
CA ASP A 178 4.52 -7.80 -24.00
C ASP A 178 5.39 -7.59 -22.77
N ILE A 179 6.29 -8.53 -22.46
CA ILE A 179 7.21 -8.39 -21.33
C ILE A 179 8.34 -7.39 -21.63
N LYS A 180 8.91 -7.39 -22.84
CA LYS A 180 9.98 -6.45 -23.26
C LYS A 180 9.65 -4.98 -23.07
N LYS A 181 8.36 -4.63 -23.02
CA LYS A 181 7.87 -3.26 -22.86
C LYS A 181 7.74 -2.86 -21.40
N ILE A 182 7.83 -3.79 -20.46
CA ILE A 182 7.63 -3.51 -19.05
C ILE A 182 9.00 -3.39 -18.40
N SER A 183 9.16 -2.35 -17.61
CA SER A 183 10.34 -2.15 -16.77
C SER A 183 9.92 -1.60 -15.43
N TYR A 184 10.87 -1.61 -14.50
CA TYR A 184 10.69 -0.92 -13.24
C TYR A 184 12.00 -0.30 -12.77
N LYS A 185 11.90 0.77 -12.00
CA LYS A 185 13.00 1.25 -11.16
C LYS A 185 12.69 0.89 -9.72
N LEU A 186 13.72 0.48 -8.99
CA LEU A 186 13.60 0.07 -7.59
C LEU A 186 14.62 0.83 -6.78
N LEU A 187 14.12 1.59 -5.81
CA LEU A 187 14.95 2.27 -4.82
C LEU A 187 14.64 1.66 -3.45
N ARG A 188 15.61 1.70 -2.54
CA ARG A 188 15.45 1.13 -1.21
C ARG A 188 16.25 1.88 -0.16
N CYS A 189 15.71 2.07 1.04
CA CYS A 189 16.46 2.55 2.21
C CYS A 189 16.64 1.40 3.23
N PRO A 190 17.72 0.61 3.16
CA PRO A 190 17.88 -0.57 3.99
C PRO A 190 17.84 -0.27 5.49
N ASP A 191 17.24 -1.19 6.24
CA ASP A 191 17.07 -1.14 7.69
C ASP A 191 16.27 0.06 8.20
N PHE A 192 15.56 0.78 7.32
CA PHE A 192 14.78 1.94 7.73
C PHE A 192 13.65 1.54 8.68
N SER A 193 12.93 0.45 8.38
CA SER A 193 11.85 -0.07 9.23
C SER A 193 12.31 -0.64 10.58
N THR A 194 13.61 -0.76 10.82
CA THR A 194 14.11 -1.20 12.13
C THR A 194 14.01 -0.11 13.20
N LYS A 195 13.93 1.16 12.79
CA LYS A 195 13.93 2.33 13.70
C LYS A 195 12.85 3.35 13.40
N HIS A 196 12.21 3.26 12.24
CA HIS A 196 11.23 4.23 11.78
C HIS A 196 10.01 3.52 11.25
N ALA A 197 8.84 4.14 11.43
CA ALA A 197 7.62 3.66 10.80
C ALA A 197 7.76 3.73 9.28
N THR A 198 7.27 2.69 8.60
CA THR A 198 7.14 2.64 7.15
C THR A 198 5.67 2.56 6.75
N HIS A 199 5.41 2.62 5.45
CA HIS A 199 4.06 2.72 4.94
C HIS A 199 3.88 1.84 3.71
N MET A 200 2.62 1.51 3.44
CA MET A 200 2.19 1.09 2.12
C MET A 200 1.38 2.24 1.52
N VAL A 201 1.92 2.88 0.50
CA VAL A 201 1.24 3.97 -0.21
C VAL A 201 1.39 3.77 -1.69
N ILE A 202 0.31 4.00 -2.43
CA ILE A 202 0.37 4.00 -3.87
C ILE A 202 -0.22 5.27 -4.41
N HIS A 203 0.52 5.92 -5.30
CA HIS A 203 0.14 7.25 -5.73
C HIS A 203 -1.04 7.19 -6.71
N PRO A 204 -2.23 7.70 -6.36
CA PRO A 204 -3.46 7.46 -7.13
C PRO A 204 -3.44 8.12 -8.51
N LYS A 205 -2.61 9.16 -8.70
CA LYS A 205 -2.50 9.93 -9.96
C LYS A 205 -1.30 9.53 -10.84
N LEU A 206 -0.37 8.73 -10.33
CA LEU A 206 0.81 8.30 -11.12
C LEU A 206 0.53 6.92 -11.68
N LYS A 207 0.17 6.88 -12.97
CA LYS A 207 -0.20 5.65 -13.70
C LYS A 207 0.86 5.21 -14.72
N ASN A 208 1.94 5.99 -14.85
CA ASN A 208 3.05 5.71 -15.74
C ASN A 208 4.28 6.54 -15.34
N PRO A 209 5.22 5.97 -14.58
CA PRO A 209 5.14 4.68 -13.92
C PRO A 209 4.09 4.69 -12.80
N TYR A 210 3.56 3.50 -12.48
CA TYR A 210 2.87 3.29 -11.21
C TYR A 210 3.89 3.42 -10.08
N SER A 211 3.66 4.35 -9.16
CA SER A 211 4.60 4.70 -8.09
C SER A 211 4.08 4.22 -6.75
N LEU A 212 4.85 3.37 -6.09
CA LEU A 212 4.45 2.56 -4.94
C LEU A 212 5.53 2.63 -3.87
N VAL A 213 5.10 2.85 -2.63
CA VAL A 213 5.87 2.68 -1.40
C VAL A 213 5.39 1.40 -0.74
N ILE A 214 6.30 0.47 -0.46
CA ILE A 214 6.03 -0.67 0.43
C ILE A 214 7.23 -0.84 1.34
N ASP A 215 7.00 -0.63 2.64
CA ASP A 215 8.05 -0.70 3.64
C ASP A 215 9.21 0.24 3.31
N GLU A 216 10.41 -0.28 3.08
CA GLU A 216 11.61 0.47 2.74
C GLU A 216 11.87 0.58 1.22
N TYR A 217 10.96 0.07 0.40
CA TYR A 217 11.06 0.06 -1.06
C TYR A 217 10.20 1.15 -1.70
N LEU A 218 10.78 1.86 -2.67
CA LEU A 218 10.07 2.71 -3.62
C LEU A 218 10.15 2.06 -5.00
N LEU A 219 9.00 1.62 -5.52
CA LEU A 219 8.85 0.95 -6.80
C LEU A 219 8.21 1.90 -7.83
N PHE A 220 8.82 1.99 -9.01
CA PHE A 220 8.31 2.74 -10.15
C PHE A 220 8.12 1.78 -11.32
N PHE A 221 6.92 1.24 -11.48
CA PHE A 221 6.59 0.19 -12.46
C PHE A 221 5.98 0.80 -13.73
N ALA A 222 6.70 0.71 -14.85
CA ALA A 222 6.34 1.35 -16.11
C ALA A 222 5.88 0.34 -17.17
N PHE A 223 4.81 0.69 -17.87
CA PHE A 223 4.46 0.05 -19.14
C PHE A 223 5.00 0.89 -20.30
N LYS A 224 5.61 0.23 -21.27
CA LYS A 224 6.30 0.83 -22.44
C LYS A 224 7.52 1.70 -22.07
N ASP A 225 8.20 1.39 -20.97
CA ASP A 225 9.40 2.11 -20.51
C ASP A 225 9.23 3.63 -20.38
N ASN A 226 8.01 4.12 -20.17
CA ASN A 226 7.76 5.55 -20.12
C ASN A 226 7.88 6.08 -18.68
N TYR A 227 9.02 6.71 -18.42
CA TYR A 227 9.30 7.46 -17.19
C TYR A 227 9.22 8.98 -17.40
N ASN A 228 8.94 9.46 -18.61
CA ASN A 228 8.92 10.89 -18.91
C ASN A 228 7.77 11.63 -18.22
N ASP A 229 6.62 10.95 -18.08
CA ASP A 229 5.46 11.50 -17.36
C ASP A 229 5.73 11.70 -15.87
N TYR A 230 6.71 10.98 -15.31
CA TYR A 230 7.14 11.11 -13.92
C TYR A 230 7.98 12.34 -13.68
N MET A 231 8.91 12.66 -14.60
CA MET A 231 9.83 13.80 -14.43
C MET A 231 9.11 15.15 -14.27
N ASN A 232 7.86 15.23 -14.71
CA ASN A 232 7.02 16.42 -14.60
C ASN A 232 6.04 16.39 -13.40
N LYS A 233 6.10 15.37 -12.54
CA LYS A 233 5.15 15.19 -11.43
C LYS A 233 5.90 15.00 -10.12
N ASP A 234 5.41 15.68 -9.09
CA ASP A 234 5.99 15.51 -7.77
C ASP A 234 5.62 14.14 -7.18
N PHE A 235 6.61 13.40 -6.67
CA PHE A 235 6.44 12.21 -5.84
C PHE A 235 7.27 12.38 -4.59
N PHE A 236 6.91 13.42 -3.82
CA PHE A 236 7.47 13.70 -2.50
C PHE A 236 9.00 13.92 -2.53
N GLY A 237 9.50 14.59 -3.58
CA GLY A 237 10.89 15.04 -3.66
C GLY A 237 11.97 13.99 -3.97
N ILE A 238 11.61 12.82 -4.52
CA ILE A 238 12.55 11.72 -4.86
C ILE A 238 12.89 11.62 -6.36
N GLN A 239 12.63 12.67 -7.14
CA GLN A 239 12.72 12.61 -8.60
C GLN A 239 14.13 12.33 -9.10
N LYS A 240 15.12 12.97 -8.48
CA LYS A 240 16.52 12.86 -8.86
C LYS A 240 17.01 11.41 -8.69
N GLU A 241 16.71 10.80 -7.56
CA GLU A 241 17.08 9.42 -7.25
C GLU A 241 16.40 8.46 -8.22
N VAL A 242 15.15 8.73 -8.62
CA VAL A 242 14.45 7.93 -9.64
C VAL A 242 15.06 8.13 -11.02
N GLU A 243 15.51 9.33 -11.37
CA GLU A 243 16.21 9.59 -12.63
C GLU A 243 17.51 8.78 -12.70
N GLU A 244 18.32 8.84 -11.64
CA GLU A 244 19.61 8.16 -11.52
C GLU A 244 19.47 6.63 -11.34
N ALA A 245 18.34 6.14 -10.83
CA ALA A 245 18.12 4.73 -10.61
C ALA A 245 18.18 3.91 -11.91
N PRO A 246 18.84 2.74 -11.91
CA PRO A 246 18.85 1.83 -13.05
C PRO A 246 17.45 1.37 -13.44
N THR A 247 17.26 1.14 -14.73
CA THR A 247 16.02 0.57 -15.25
C THR A 247 16.13 -0.94 -15.33
N ASN A 248 15.37 -1.65 -14.49
CA ASN A 248 15.31 -3.10 -14.50
C ASN A 248 14.46 -3.60 -15.68
N LYS A 249 15.07 -4.45 -16.50
CA LYS A 249 14.45 -5.22 -17.59
C LYS A 249 14.94 -6.66 -17.52
N LEU A 250 14.33 -7.56 -18.30
CA LEU A 250 14.71 -8.98 -18.40
C LEU A 250 16.06 -9.21 -19.12
N GLN A 251 17.15 -8.72 -18.56
CA GLN A 251 18.46 -8.75 -19.23
C GLN A 251 19.58 -9.23 -18.31
N ASN A 252 19.59 -8.79 -17.04
CA ASN A 252 20.68 -9.08 -16.09
C ASN A 252 20.12 -9.53 -14.73
N THR A 253 20.76 -9.11 -13.64
CA THR A 253 20.23 -9.15 -12.27
C THR A 253 19.33 -7.94 -12.02
N GLU A 254 18.47 -8.01 -11.01
CA GLU A 254 17.74 -6.83 -10.54
C GLU A 254 18.72 -5.91 -9.79
N MET A 255 18.78 -4.65 -10.22
CA MET A 255 19.58 -3.58 -9.63
C MET A 255 18.71 -2.69 -8.75
N ILE A 256 19.25 -2.30 -7.60
CA ILE A 256 18.57 -1.45 -6.61
C ILE A 256 19.39 -0.19 -6.39
N TYR A 257 18.73 0.96 -6.43
CA TYR A 257 19.34 2.23 -6.07
C TYR A 257 19.16 2.49 -4.56
N PRO A 258 20.23 2.60 -3.77
CA PRO A 258 20.12 2.88 -2.34
C PRO A 258 19.71 4.33 -2.10
N ILE A 259 18.79 4.53 -1.14
CA ILE A 259 18.40 5.85 -0.63
C ILE A 259 19.01 6.01 0.76
N SER A 260 19.59 7.18 1.03
CA SER A 260 20.07 7.50 2.38
C SER A 260 18.91 7.62 3.38
N LYS A 261 19.20 7.43 4.66
CA LYS A 261 18.18 7.54 5.72
C LYS A 261 17.62 8.95 5.80
N GLU A 262 18.47 9.96 5.64
CA GLU A 262 18.09 11.37 5.61
C GLU A 262 17.09 11.62 4.49
N LYS A 263 17.36 11.09 3.29
CA LYS A 263 16.47 11.26 2.15
C LYS A 263 15.15 10.52 2.32
N MET A 264 15.15 9.33 2.91
CA MET A 264 13.93 8.60 3.22
C MET A 264 13.08 9.30 4.31
N LEU A 265 13.72 9.95 5.29
CA LEU A 265 13.02 10.79 6.28
C LEU A 265 12.37 12.02 5.63
N GLU A 266 13.08 12.71 4.72
CA GLU A 266 12.52 13.81 3.93
C GLU A 266 11.31 13.37 3.10
N PHE A 267 11.44 12.23 2.40
CA PHE A 267 10.37 11.62 1.62
C PHE A 267 9.15 11.31 2.50
N ASN A 268 9.34 10.63 3.63
CA ASN A 268 8.26 10.27 4.55
C ASN A 268 7.57 11.51 5.11
N LYS A 269 8.32 12.55 5.47
CA LYS A 269 7.75 13.81 5.93
C LYS A 269 6.88 14.46 4.84
N ALA A 270 7.39 14.55 3.61
CA ALA A 270 6.65 15.11 2.48
C ALA A 270 5.38 14.31 2.15
N LEU A 271 5.46 12.98 2.22
CA LEU A 271 4.30 12.08 2.07
C LEU A 271 3.24 12.34 3.16
N ILE A 272 3.64 12.37 4.43
CA ILE A 272 2.74 12.60 5.56
C ILE A 272 2.09 13.99 5.47
N ASP A 273 2.88 15.02 5.15
CA ASP A 273 2.37 16.38 4.99
C ASP A 273 1.37 16.46 3.83
N HIS A 274 1.62 15.77 2.71
CA HIS A 274 0.67 15.69 1.61
C HIS A 274 -0.65 15.01 2.01
N MET A 275 -0.57 13.87 2.70
CA MET A 275 -1.76 13.15 3.19
C MET A 275 -2.56 14.00 4.19
N LYS A 276 -1.87 14.64 5.14
CA LYS A 276 -2.46 15.56 6.13
C LYS A 276 -3.19 16.71 5.45
N ASN A 277 -2.51 17.43 4.54
CA ASN A 277 -3.10 18.58 3.86
C ASN A 277 -4.30 18.17 3.01
N THR A 278 -4.20 17.05 2.29
CA THR A 278 -5.32 16.50 1.52
C THR A 278 -6.52 16.22 2.43
N ARG A 279 -6.32 15.60 3.59
CA ARG A 279 -7.40 15.30 4.53
C ARG A 279 -8.03 16.57 5.11
N VAL A 280 -7.21 17.54 5.53
CA VAL A 280 -7.67 18.83 6.06
C VAL A 280 -8.50 19.58 5.03
N ASP A 281 -8.04 19.66 3.78
CA ASP A 281 -8.76 20.33 2.70
C ASP A 281 -10.13 19.70 2.46
N LYS A 282 -10.20 18.36 2.51
CA LYS A 282 -11.45 17.63 2.27
C LYS A 282 -12.43 17.75 3.43
N LEU A 283 -11.94 17.76 4.67
CA LEU A 283 -12.77 18.07 5.85
C LEU A 283 -13.31 19.49 5.82
N ASN A 284 -12.48 20.48 5.46
CA ASN A 284 -12.93 21.87 5.29
C ASN A 284 -14.04 21.97 4.23
N LEU A 285 -13.85 21.35 3.07
CA LEU A 285 -14.87 21.32 2.01
C LEU A 285 -16.16 20.62 2.45
N PHE A 286 -16.06 19.56 3.25
CA PHE A 286 -17.21 18.87 3.81
C PHE A 286 -17.99 19.78 4.76
N TRP A 287 -17.31 20.43 5.71
CA TRP A 287 -17.97 21.32 6.67
C TRP A 287 -18.54 22.57 6.01
N ASP A 288 -17.87 23.14 5.01
CA ASP A 288 -18.42 24.26 4.22
C ASP A 288 -19.71 23.86 3.49
N LYS A 289 -19.79 22.63 2.96
CA LYS A 289 -21.02 22.10 2.37
C LYS A 289 -22.11 21.92 3.43
N LEU A 290 -21.76 21.34 4.58
CA LEU A 290 -22.69 21.12 5.68
C LEU A 290 -23.29 22.44 6.19
N HIS A 291 -22.46 23.47 6.40
CA HIS A 291 -22.88 24.80 6.80
C HIS A 291 -23.95 25.38 5.87
N ARG A 292 -23.72 25.32 4.56
CA ARG A 292 -24.70 25.79 3.56
C ARG A 292 -25.99 24.95 3.59
N SER A 293 -25.87 23.63 3.73
CA SER A 293 -27.02 22.73 3.82
C SER A 293 -27.88 22.98 5.06
N LEU A 294 -27.29 23.49 6.14
CA LEU A 294 -27.99 23.85 7.37
C LEU A 294 -28.54 25.28 7.37
N GLY A 295 -28.45 26.00 6.24
CA GLY A 295 -28.95 27.38 6.11
C GLY A 295 -28.01 28.45 6.67
N GLY A 296 -26.75 28.11 6.92
CA GLY A 296 -25.73 29.05 7.36
C GLY A 296 -25.50 30.18 6.34
N THR A 297 -25.19 31.38 6.84
CA THR A 297 -24.91 32.54 5.98
C THR A 297 -23.51 32.46 5.38
N GLY A 298 -23.36 32.82 4.10
CA GLY A 298 -22.08 32.81 3.39
C GLY A 298 -21.75 31.47 2.72
N SER A 299 -20.59 31.41 2.06
CA SER A 299 -20.16 30.23 1.30
C SER A 299 -19.35 29.23 2.13
N SER A 300 -18.86 29.60 3.31
CA SER A 300 -18.00 28.79 4.16
C SER A 300 -18.47 28.80 5.61
N MET A 301 -18.20 27.71 6.34
CA MET A 301 -18.36 27.67 7.78
C MET A 301 -17.39 28.65 8.45
N PRO A 302 -17.80 29.39 9.50
CA PRO A 302 -16.90 30.26 10.26
C PRO A 302 -15.64 29.52 10.75
N GLU A 303 -14.49 30.18 10.66
CA GLU A 303 -13.19 29.58 11.00
C GLU A 303 -13.08 29.22 12.48
N GLU A 304 -13.78 29.93 13.37
CA GLU A 304 -13.86 29.63 14.79
C GLU A 304 -14.49 28.24 15.02
N ILE A 305 -15.58 27.93 14.31
CA ILE A 305 -16.27 26.64 14.40
C ILE A 305 -15.37 25.53 13.83
N LYS A 306 -14.69 25.77 12.69
CA LYS A 306 -13.75 24.80 12.11
C LYS A 306 -12.58 24.48 13.05
N LYS A 307 -12.03 25.50 13.72
CA LYS A 307 -10.96 25.30 14.72
C LYS A 307 -11.45 24.44 15.88
N GLU A 308 -12.66 24.66 16.37
CA GLU A 308 -13.24 23.83 17.42
C GLU A 308 -13.51 22.39 16.95
N LEU A 309 -14.00 22.21 15.72
CA LEU A 309 -14.16 20.89 15.09
C LEU A 309 -12.83 20.14 15.01
N PHE A 310 -11.76 20.79 14.54
CA PHE A 310 -10.44 20.18 14.52
C PHE A 310 -9.91 19.87 15.91
N ALA A 311 -10.08 20.76 16.90
CA ALA A 311 -9.64 20.53 18.26
C ALA A 311 -10.34 19.31 18.90
N GLU A 312 -11.65 19.17 18.70
CA GLU A 312 -12.42 18.03 19.18
C GLU A 312 -12.07 16.72 18.45
N LEU A 313 -11.83 16.79 17.13
CA LEU A 313 -11.47 15.62 16.33
C LEU A 313 -10.05 15.11 16.67
N THR A 314 -9.14 16.01 17.02
CA THR A 314 -7.74 15.69 17.35
C THR A 314 -7.47 15.51 18.84
N SER A 315 -8.49 15.63 19.69
CA SER A 315 -8.39 15.54 21.15
C SER A 315 -7.67 14.26 21.61
N GLU A 316 -6.70 14.38 22.51
CA GLU A 316 -5.95 13.24 23.07
C GLU A 316 -6.79 12.32 23.96
N GLU A 317 -7.97 12.78 24.41
CA GLU A 317 -8.86 12.01 25.28
C GLU A 317 -9.42 10.74 24.61
N LYS A 318 -9.53 10.73 23.27
CA LYS A 318 -10.02 9.57 22.51
C LYS A 318 -8.90 8.57 22.23
N ARG A 319 -9.21 7.28 22.35
CA ARG A 319 -8.31 6.17 21.99
C ARG A 319 -8.03 6.17 20.48
N LEU A 320 -6.80 5.83 20.08
CA LEU A 320 -6.35 5.96 18.68
C LEU A 320 -7.21 5.15 17.69
N GLY A 321 -7.57 3.91 18.05
CA GLY A 321 -8.44 3.03 17.27
C GLY A 321 -9.89 3.51 17.13
N ARG A 322 -10.28 4.54 17.89
CA ARG A 322 -11.62 5.14 17.88
C ARG A 322 -11.65 6.52 17.22
N LYS A 323 -10.50 7.04 16.79
CA LYS A 323 -10.34 8.36 16.19
C LYS A 323 -10.46 8.34 14.68
N TYR A 324 -10.87 9.47 14.12
CA TYR A 324 -10.76 9.77 12.68
C TYR A 324 -11.52 8.80 11.78
N ASN A 325 -12.44 8.02 12.32
CA ASN A 325 -13.40 7.23 11.55
C ASN A 325 -14.66 8.07 11.27
N LEU A 326 -15.55 7.57 10.41
CA LEU A 326 -16.77 8.29 10.04
C LEU A 326 -17.70 8.58 11.22
N GLU A 327 -17.76 7.69 12.22
CA GLU A 327 -18.56 7.88 13.42
C GLU A 327 -18.01 9.00 14.30
N ASP A 328 -16.70 9.01 14.55
CA ASP A 328 -16.01 10.07 15.27
C ASP A 328 -16.15 11.43 14.57
N LEU A 329 -16.03 11.46 13.24
CA LEU A 329 -16.27 12.68 12.45
C LEU A 329 -17.71 13.17 12.62
N ARG A 330 -18.70 12.27 12.54
CA ARG A 330 -20.13 12.59 12.74
C ARG A 330 -20.37 13.14 14.14
N ASP A 331 -19.92 12.43 15.17
CA ASP A 331 -20.21 12.74 16.56
C ASP A 331 -19.51 14.03 17.00
N THR A 332 -18.25 14.21 16.60
CA THR A 332 -17.52 15.47 16.76
C THR A 332 -18.25 16.62 16.10
N THR A 333 -18.65 16.44 14.83
CA THR A 333 -19.35 17.49 14.08
C THR A 333 -20.67 17.86 14.75
N TYR A 334 -21.46 16.88 15.16
CA TYR A 334 -22.72 17.11 15.86
C TYR A 334 -22.51 17.81 17.22
N LYS A 335 -21.56 17.33 18.03
CA LYS A 335 -21.23 17.87 19.35
C LYS A 335 -20.89 19.36 19.28
N VAL A 336 -20.04 19.75 18.33
CA VAL A 336 -19.63 21.15 18.17
C VAL A 336 -20.78 21.97 17.61
N LEU A 337 -21.43 21.55 16.53
CA LEU A 337 -22.51 22.33 15.90
C LEU A 337 -23.70 22.56 16.84
N LYS A 338 -23.99 21.64 17.76
CA LYS A 338 -25.04 21.81 18.78
C LYS A 338 -24.82 23.05 19.66
N LYS A 339 -23.58 23.50 19.86
CA LYS A 339 -23.27 24.73 20.63
C LYS A 339 -23.68 26.01 19.89
N TYR A 340 -23.81 25.91 18.56
CA TYR A 340 -24.12 27.02 17.66
C TYR A 340 -25.53 26.92 17.05
N ALA A 341 -26.27 25.86 17.38
CA ALA A 341 -27.67 25.74 17.01
C ALA A 341 -28.51 26.68 17.91
N PRO A 342 -29.44 27.46 17.32
CA PRO A 342 -30.29 28.39 18.07
C PRO A 342 -31.27 27.72 19.02
#